data_AF-A0A3C1QTB0-F1
#
_entry.id   AF-A0A3C1QTB0-F1
#
_cell.length_a   1.000
_cell.length_b   1.000
_cell.length_c   1.000
_cell.angle_alpha   90.00
_cell.angle_beta   90.00
_cell.angle_gamma   90.00
#
_symmetry.space_group_name_H-M   'P 1'
#
loop_
_entity.id
_entity.type
_entity.pdbx_description
1 polymer ?
#
loop_
_entity_poly.entity_id
_entity_poly.type
_entity_poly.pdbx_seq_one_letter_code
_entity_poly.pdbx_strand_id
1 'polypeptide(L)' 'MFGIGHWELLIIAFIVLLLFGGAKLPSLMRNMGRSVTEFKRGMNQEEEKGSDSGKAEA' A
#
# COMPACT_ATOMS: atom_id res chain seq x y z
N MET A 1 16.15 26.72 -2.94
CA MET A 1 14.76 26.22 -2.93
C MET A 1 14.69 25.14 -1.88
N PHE A 2 13.96 25.37 -0.79
CA PHE A 2 13.93 24.55 0.43
C PHE A 2 13.56 23.09 0.12
N GLY A 3 14.57 22.22 0.05
CA GLY A 3 14.35 20.78 0.11
C GLY A 3 14.05 20.43 1.56
N ILE A 4 12.97 19.71 1.81
CA ILE A 4 12.68 19.14 3.13
C ILE A 4 13.89 18.29 3.51
N GLY A 5 14.68 18.76 4.47
CA GLY A 5 15.83 18.04 4.96
C GLY A 5 15.40 16.76 5.67
N HIS A 6 16.33 15.81 5.78
CA HIS A 6 16.11 14.60 6.58
C HIS A 6 15.69 14.95 8.03
N TRP A 7 16.15 16.08 8.54
CA TRP A 7 15.85 16.54 9.89
C TRP A 7 14.40 17.00 10.06
N GLU A 8 13.87 17.80 9.12
CA GLU A 8 12.47 18.20 9.12
C GLU A 8 11.53 17.00 8.97
N LEU A 9 11.88 16.02 8.12
CA LEU A 9 11.08 14.81 7.95
C LEU A 9 11.02 13.98 9.23
N LEU A 10 12.14 13.86 9.97
CA LEU A 10 12.18 13.20 11.27
C LEU A 10 11.29 13.90 12.32
N ILE A 11 11.30 15.24 12.35
CA ILE A 11 10.46 16.02 13.27
C ILE A 11 8.97 15.79 12.95
N ILE A 12 8.59 15.83 11.68
CA ILE A 12 7.21 15.57 11.26
C ILE A 12 6.81 14.15 11.64
N ALA A 13 7.66 13.15 11.36
CA ALA A 13 7.42 11.77 11.74
C ALA A 13 7.24 11.61 13.25
N PHE A 14 8.03 12.33 14.05
CA PHE A 14 7.92 12.33 15.51
C PHE A 14 6.59 12.92 15.99
N ILE A 15 6.14 14.03 15.41
CA ILE A 15 4.83 14.63 15.73
C ILE A 15 3.69 13.66 15.39
N VAL A 16 3.72 13.06 14.20
CA VAL A 16 2.74 12.04 13.80
C VAL A 16 2.77 10.85 14.77
N LEU A 17 3.95 10.41 15.19
CA LEU A 17 4.11 9.34 16.17
C LEU A 17 3.50 9.69 17.53
N LEU A 18 3.61 10.94 17.99
CA LEU A 18 2.99 11.39 19.24
C LEU A 18 1.46 11.46 19.14
N LEU A 19 0.92 11.91 18.02
CA LEU A 19 -0.53 12.03 17.81
C LEU A 19 -1.22 10.66 17.67
N PHE A 20 -0.63 9.77 16.88
CA PHE A 20 -1.22 8.45 16.60
C PHE A 20 -0.73 7.38 17.59
N GLY A 21 0.43 7.57 18.20
CA GLY A 21 1.11 6.57 19.03
C GLY A 21 1.85 5.52 18.19
N GLY A 22 2.99 5.04 18.69
CA GLY A 22 3.82 4.03 18.00
C GLY A 22 3.13 2.71 17.71
N ALA A 23 2.04 2.39 18.39
CA ALA A 23 1.26 1.18 18.14
C ALA A 23 0.23 1.32 17.01
N LYS A 24 -0.33 2.53 16.77
CA LYS A 24 -1.38 2.70 15.76
C LYS A 24 -0.84 2.85 14.35
N LEU A 25 0.30 3.52 14.17
CA LEU A 25 0.90 3.71 12.84
C LEU A 25 1.15 2.36 12.12
N PRO A 26 1.81 1.36 12.77
CA PRO A 26 2.05 0.06 12.14
C PRO A 26 0.77 -0.75 11.95
N SER A 27 -0.19 -0.65 12.88
CA SER A 27 -1.48 -1.33 12.76
C SER A 27 -2.29 -0.83 11.57
N LEU A 28 -2.35 0.49 11.36
CA LEU A 28 -3.00 1.11 10.20
C LEU A 28 -2.30 0.71 8.90
N MET A 29 -0.97 0.75 8.85
CA MET A 29 -0.21 0.30 7.68
C MET A 29 -0.41 -1.19 7.38
N ARG A 30 -0.45 -2.05 8.41
CA ARG A 30 -0.69 -3.48 8.26
C ARG A 30 -2.08 -3.73 7.65
N ASN A 31 -3.11 -3.07 8.18
CA ASN A 31 -4.48 -3.23 7.70
C ASN A 31 -4.64 -2.69 6.27
N MET A 32 -4.11 -1.49 5.98
CA MET A 32 -4.13 -0.90 4.66
C MET A 32 -3.33 -1.73 3.64
N GLY A 33 -2.15 -2.23 4.04
CA GLY A 33 -1.31 -3.07 3.20
C GLY A 33 -1.95 -4.40 2.85
N ARG A 34 -2.71 -5.01 3.77
CA ARG A 34 -3.52 -6.20 3.47
C ARG A 34 -4.60 -5.90 2.43
N SER A 35 -5.34 -4.81 2.59
CA SER A 35 -6.35 -4.38 1.61
C SER A 35 -5.76 -4.13 0.23
N VAL A 36 -4.62 -3.42 0.15
CA VAL A 36 -3.93 -3.17 -1.14
C VAL A 36 -3.42 -4.47 -1.77
N THR A 37 -2.93 -5.42 -0.96
CA THR A 37 -2.43 -6.72 -1.45
C THR A 37 -3.56 -7.55 -2.04
N GLU A 38 -4.70 -7.67 -1.35
CA GLU A 38 -5.86 -8.41 -1.87
C GLU A 38 -6.49 -7.71 -3.08
N PHE A 39 -6.53 -6.37 -3.08
CA PHE A 39 -6.99 -5.59 -4.24
C PHE A 39 -6.15 -5.89 -5.48
N LYS A 40 -4.81 -5.84 -5.35
CA LYS A 40 -3.90 -6.18 -6.45
C LYS A 40 -4.05 -7.63 -6.91
N ARG A 41 -4.25 -8.56 -5.97
CA ARG A 41 -4.43 -9.99 -6.26
C ARG A 41 -5.77 -10.27 -6.97
N GLY A 42 -6.82 -9.51 -6.66
CA GLY A 42 -8.11 -9.58 -7.36
C GLY A 42 -7.98 -9.12 -8.80
N MET A 43 -7.38 -7.94 -9.02
CA MET A 43 -7.18 -7.38 -10.37
C MET A 43 -6.35 -8.30 -11.27
N ASN A 44 -5.24 -8.84 -10.78
CA ASN A 44 -4.40 -9.76 -11.57
C ASN A 44 -5.13 -11.08 -11.95
N GLN A 45 -6.03 -11.58 -11.09
CA GLN A 45 -6.81 -12.78 -11.40
C GLN A 45 -7.90 -12.53 -12.45
N GLU A 46 -8.45 -11.32 -12.50
CA GLU A 46 -9.38 -10.90 -13.55
C GLU A 46 -8.67 -10.76 -14.90
N GLU A 47 -7.45 -10.21 -14.90
CA GLU A 47 -6.61 -10.10 -16.10
C GLU A 47 -6.18 -11.48 -16.65
N GLU A 48 -5.77 -12.42 -15.80
CA GLU A 48 -5.41 -13.77 -16.26
C GLU A 48 -6.61 -14.54 -16.84
N LYS A 49 -7.80 -14.42 -16.21
CA LYS A 49 -9.02 -15.08 -16.70
C LYS A 49 -9.54 -14.52 -18.03
N GLY A 50 -9.13 -13.31 -18.42
CA GLY A 50 -9.45 -12.74 -19.73
C GLY A 50 -8.58 -13.28 -20.88
N SER A 51 -7.46 -13.96 -20.58
CA SER A 51 -6.48 -14.41 -21.60
C SER A 51 -6.59 -15.88 -22.02
N ASP A 52 -7.39 -16.70 -21.32
CA ASP A 52 -7.50 -18.15 -21.58
C ASP A 52 -8.75 -18.56 -22.39
N SER A 53 -9.65 -17.63 -22.71
CA SER A 53 -10.87 -17.93 -23.49
C SER A 53 -10.67 -17.97 -25.01
N GLY A 54 -9.43 -18.19 -25.49
CA GLY A 54 -9.08 -18.14 -26.93
C GLY A 54 -8.49 -19.42 -27.52
N LYS A 55 -8.39 -20.53 -26.77
CA LYS A 55 -7.68 -21.73 -27.27
C LYS A 55 -8.37 -23.08 -27.04
N ALA A 56 -9.70 -23.09 -27.09
CA ALA A 56 -10.47 -24.32 -27.20
C ALA A 56 -11.53 -24.13 -28.29
N GLU A 57 -11.13 -24.21 -29.56
CA GLU A 57 -11.94 -24.53 -30.75
C GLU A 57 -11.13 -24.23 -32.03
N ALA A 58 -10.31 -25.19 -32.47
CA ALA A 58 -9.82 -25.33 -33.85
C ALA A 58 -9.33 -26.77 -34.07
#